data_AF-A0A0S9CH56-F1
#
_entry.id   AF-A0A0S9CH56-F1
#
_cell.length_a   1.000
_cell.length_b   1.000
_cell.length_c   1.000
_cell.angle_alpha   90.00
_cell.angle_beta   90.00
_cell.angle_gamma   90.00
#
_symmetry.space_group_name_H-M   'P 1'
#
loop_
_entity.id
_entity.type
_entity.pdbx_description
1 polymer ?
#
loop_
_entity_poly.entity_id
_entity_poly.type
_entity_poly.pdbx_seq_one_letter_code
_entity_poly.pdbx_strand_id
1 'polypeptide(L)' 'MGELTDKIKGNVNEAIGKAKEAIGNNTENADLAAEGKAQQVEGKGEQVKGKVKGALGDDI' A
#
# COMPACT_ATOMS: atom_id res chain seq x y z
N MET A 1 19.20 -1.80 -5.15
CA MET A 1 17.83 -2.37 -5.19
C MET A 1 16.91 -1.18 -5.00
N GLY A 2 16.37 -0.47 -5.97
CA GLY A 2 15.98 -0.76 -7.34
C GLY A 2 14.53 -0.34 -7.39
N GLU A 3 14.24 0.95 -7.60
CA GLU A 3 12.92 1.60 -7.44
C GLU A 3 11.76 0.86 -8.09
N LEU A 4 12.04 0.05 -9.11
CA LEU A 4 11.07 -0.85 -9.73
C LEU A 4 10.52 -1.89 -8.73
N THR A 5 11.38 -2.49 -7.92
CA THR A 5 10.99 -3.45 -6.87
C THR A 5 10.15 -2.79 -5.78
N ASP A 6 10.49 -1.55 -5.40
CA ASP A 6 9.75 -0.80 -4.37
C ASP A 6 8.38 -0.32 -4.87
N LYS A 7 8.29 0.18 -6.12
CA LYS A 7 7.01 0.50 -6.77
C LYS A 7 6.12 -0.74 -6.94
N ILE A 8 6.70 -1.87 -7.35
CA ILE A 8 5.96 -3.13 -7.47
C ILE A 8 5.46 -3.59 -6.09
N LYS A 9 6.30 -3.56 -5.04
CA LYS A 9 5.87 -3.91 -3.68
C LYS A 9 4.75 -3.01 -3.17
N GLY A 10 4.83 -1.71 -3.38
CA GLY A 10 3.76 -0.77 -3.00
C GLY A 10 2.44 -1.08 -3.69
N ASN A 11 2.47 -1.33 -5.01
CA ASN A 11 1.28 -1.69 -5.77
C ASN A 11 0.70 -3.06 -5.38
N VAL A 12 1.57 -4.03 -5.04
CA VAL A 12 1.17 -5.36 -4.58
C VAL A 12 0.49 -5.28 -3.21
N ASN A 13 1.04 -4.52 -2.26
CA ASN A 13 0.42 -4.34 -0.94
C ASN A 13 -0.95 -3.64 -1.06
N GLU A 14 -1.08 -2.67 -1.95
CA GLU A 14 -2.36 -2.00 -2.20
C GLU A 14 -3.40 -2.95 -2.82
N ALA A 15 -2.98 -3.83 -3.73
CA ALA A 15 -3.83 -4.84 -4.32
C ALA A 15 -4.27 -5.90 -3.31
N ILE A 16 -3.37 -6.36 -2.44
CA ILE A 16 -3.67 -7.29 -1.34
C ILE A 16 -4.63 -6.66 -0.33
N GLY A 17 -4.40 -5.40 0.05
CA GLY A 17 -5.29 -4.66 0.94
C GLY A 17 -6.71 -4.49 0.37
N LYS A 18 -6.83 -4.17 -0.93
CA LYS A 18 -8.11 -4.14 -1.64
C LYS A 18 -8.79 -5.50 -1.70
N ALA A 19 -8.03 -6.56 -1.93
CA ALA A 19 -8.56 -7.92 -1.94
C ALA A 19 -9.06 -8.34 -0.54
N LYS A 20 -8.30 -8.07 0.53
CA LYS A 20 -8.74 -8.31 1.92
C LYS A 20 -9.99 -7.52 2.27
N GLU A 21 -10.05 -6.25 1.88
CA GLU A 21 -11.24 -5.41 2.09
C GLU A 21 -12.46 -5.98 1.36
N ALA A 22 -12.32 -6.34 0.09
CA ALA A 22 -13.39 -6.93 -0.70
C ALA A 22 -13.86 -8.27 -0.14
N ILE A 23 -12.93 -9.15 0.25
CA ILE A 23 -13.26 -10.45 0.84
C ILE A 23 -13.92 -10.26 2.21
N GLY A 24 -13.41 -9.37 3.05
CA GLY A 24 -13.93 -9.11 4.39
C GLY A 24 -15.34 -8.53 4.36
N ASN A 25 -15.59 -7.57 3.46
CA ASN A 25 -16.94 -7.02 3.24
C ASN A 25 -17.93 -8.08 2.72
N ASN A 26 -17.48 -9.02 1.87
CA ASN A 26 -18.35 -10.08 1.35
C ASN A 26 -18.59 -11.23 2.34
N THR A 27 -17.67 -11.47 3.28
CA THR A 27 -17.76 -12.55 4.28
C THR A 27 -18.21 -12.06 5.66
N GLU A 28 -18.67 -10.81 5.78
CA GLU A 28 -19.03 -10.15 7.04
C GLU A 28 -17.91 -10.19 8.10
N ASN A 29 -16.65 -10.26 7.64
CA ASN A 29 -15.47 -10.31 8.47
C ASN A 29 -14.88 -8.90 8.63
N ALA A 30 -15.33 -8.21 9.67
CA ALA A 30 -14.92 -6.85 9.99
C ALA A 30 -13.41 -6.71 10.24
N ASP A 31 -12.78 -7.73 10.84
CA ASP A 31 -11.33 -7.75 11.09
C ASP A 31 -10.54 -7.78 9.78
N LEU A 32 -10.95 -8.64 8.84
CA LEU A 32 -10.30 -8.75 7.53
C LEU A 32 -10.43 -7.46 6.72
N ALA A 33 -11.61 -6.81 6.79
CA ALA A 33 -11.84 -5.53 6.14
C ALA A 33 -11.02 -4.40 6.77
N ALA A 34 -10.89 -4.40 8.11
CA ALA A 34 -10.07 -3.43 8.84
C ALA A 34 -8.58 -3.60 8.53
N GLU A 35 -8.07 -4.83 8.50
CA GLU A 35 -6.70 -5.14 8.07
C GLU A 35 -6.43 -4.66 6.64
N GLY A 36 -7.35 -4.92 5.71
CA GLY A 36 -7.24 -4.48 4.33
C GLY A 36 -7.13 -2.95 4.20
N LYS A 37 -7.95 -2.22 4.97
CA LYS A 37 -7.89 -0.75 5.04
C LYS A 37 -6.59 -0.25 5.68
N ALA A 38 -6.15 -0.89 6.76
CA ALA A 38 -4.88 -0.54 7.42
C ALA A 38 -3.69 -0.70 6.46
N GLN A 39 -3.62 -1.83 5.74
CA GLN A 39 -2.57 -2.06 4.73
C GLN A 39 -2.59 -1.04 3.59
N GLN A 40 -3.78 -0.63 3.13
CA GLN A 40 -3.88 0.43 2.12
C GLN A 40 -3.40 1.79 2.63
N VAL A 41 -3.71 2.14 3.88
CA VAL A 41 -3.25 3.41 4.49
C VAL A 41 -1.74 3.40 4.65
N GLU A 42 -1.17 2.30 5.13
CA GLU A 42 0.29 2.13 5.26
C GLU A 42 0.98 2.25 3.90
N GLY A 43 0.53 1.50 2.90
CA GLY A 43 1.10 1.53 1.55
C GLY A 43 1.01 2.90 0.89
N LYS A 44 -0.11 3.63 1.07
CA LYS A 44 -0.24 5.02 0.60
C LYS A 44 0.71 5.96 1.35
N GLY A 45 0.86 5.79 2.66
CA GLY A 45 1.80 6.56 3.47
C GLY A 45 3.24 6.37 3.01
N GLU A 46 3.64 5.13 2.75
CA GLU A 46 4.96 4.80 2.21
C GLU A 46 5.17 5.35 0.79
N GLN A 47 4.16 5.29 -0.09
CA GLN A 47 4.24 5.91 -1.41
C GLN A 47 4.40 7.43 -1.34
N VAL A 48 3.65 8.10 -0.45
CA VAL A 48 3.77 9.55 -0.26
C VAL A 48 5.17 9.89 0.27
N LYS A 49 5.64 9.18 1.29
CA LYS A 49 6.99 9.35 1.84
C LYS A 49 8.07 9.09 0.79
N GLY A 50 7.91 8.05 -0.03
CA GLY A 50 8.81 7.73 -1.13
C GLY A 50 8.80 8.81 -2.21
N LYS A 51 7.64 9.33 -2.60
CA LYS A 51 7.51 10.45 -3.54
C LYS A 51 8.15 11.72 -3.01
N VAL A 52 7.93 12.06 -1.74
CA VAL A 52 8.56 13.21 -1.08
C VAL A 52 10.07 13.04 -1.01
N LYS A 53 10.56 11.85 -0.65
CA LYS A 53 12.00 11.55 -0.60
C LYS A 53 12.65 11.58 -1.99
N GLY A 54 11.97 11.08 -3.02
CA GLY A 54 12.40 11.19 -4.41
C GLY A 54 12.43 12.64 -4.86
N ALA A 55 11.35 13.38 -4.68
CA ALA A 55 11.26 14.80 -5.09
C ALA A 55 12.26 15.71 -4.36
N LEU A 56 12.73 15.36 -3.16
CA LEU A 56 13.71 16.12 -2.39
C LEU A 56 15.15 15.56 -2.50
N GLY A 57 15.33 14.38 -3.09
CA GLY A 57 16.58 13.62 -3.05
C GLY A 57 17.08 13.12 -4.41
N ASP A 58 16.31 13.32 -5.48
CA ASP A 58 16.66 12.96 -6.87
C ASP A 58 17.33 14.13 -7.65
N ASP A 59 17.65 15.24 -6.95
CA ASP A 59 18.39 16.40 -7.48
C ASP A 59 19.89 16.41 -7.08
N ILE A 60 20.53 15.24 -6.84
CA ILE A 60 22.00 15.09 -6.69
C ILE A 60 22.53 13.95 -7.54
#